data_AF-A0A1Y2TFR6-F1
#
_entry.id   AF-A0A1Y2TFR6-F1
#
_cell.length_a   1.000
_cell.length_b   1.000
_cell.length_c   1.000
_cell.angle_alpha   90.00
_cell.angle_beta   90.00
_cell.angle_gamma   90.00
#
_symmetry.space_group_name_H-M   'P 1'
#
loop_
_entity.id
_entity.type
_entity.pdbx_description
1 polymer ?
#
loop_
_entity_poly.entity_id
_entity_poly.type
_entity_poly.pdbx_seq_one_letter_code
_entity_poly.pdbx_strand_id
1 'polypeptide(L)'
;MFGPKTALAIILLAATAVWSEVSPDQTCGVAKAGNNKGYTCPIEIKCCGGSGYCGASDAHCLTTVGCQDKYSNVTGSCTKPIDGVSISPDGTCGFAGVGKHGYKCPSEHSQCCSVAYVISSLTFSPLCLLVSRVEESQSIC
;
A
#
# COMPACT_ATOMS: atom_id res chain seq x y z
N MET A 1 -11.98 -17.05 -28.86
CA MET A 1 -13.44 -17.23 -28.68
C MET A 1 -13.66 -17.78 -27.29
N PHE A 2 -14.22 -17.00 -26.36
CA PHE A 2 -14.53 -17.46 -25.00
C PHE A 2 -15.91 -18.15 -24.98
N GLY A 3 -16.06 -19.23 -24.21
CA GLY A 3 -17.32 -19.96 -23.96
C GLY A 3 -17.04 -21.34 -23.34
N PRO A 4 -18.05 -22.09 -22.83
CA PRO A 4 -19.51 -21.83 -22.77
C PRO A 4 -19.95 -21.30 -21.38
N LYS A 5 -21.01 -20.49 -21.20
CA LYS A 5 -22.47 -20.73 -21.31
C LYS A 5 -23.11 -21.66 -20.24
N THR A 6 -23.87 -21.01 -19.35
CA THR A 6 -25.18 -21.41 -18.74
C THR A 6 -25.32 -22.65 -17.83
N ALA A 7 -25.58 -22.34 -16.55
CA ALA A 7 -26.67 -22.85 -15.68
C ALA A 7 -26.85 -24.35 -15.37
N LEU A 8 -26.74 -24.70 -14.09
CA LEU A 8 -27.71 -25.56 -13.38
C LEU A 8 -27.64 -25.25 -11.86
N ALA A 9 -28.76 -25.29 -11.14
CA ALA A 9 -28.82 -24.96 -9.71
C ALA A 9 -28.68 -26.22 -8.83
N ILE A 10 -27.91 -26.12 -7.73
CA ILE A 10 -27.83 -27.13 -6.67
C ILE A 10 -28.09 -26.43 -5.33
N ILE A 11 -29.28 -26.64 -4.77
CA ILE A 11 -29.60 -26.23 -3.39
C ILE A 11 -29.12 -27.36 -2.47
N LEU A 12 -27.84 -27.28 -2.08
CA LEU A 12 -27.31 -27.96 -0.90
C LEU A 12 -27.04 -26.90 0.17
N LEU A 13 -27.06 -27.31 1.44
CA LEU A 13 -26.63 -26.51 2.59
C LEU A 13 -25.10 -26.34 2.59
N ALA A 14 -24.58 -25.80 1.49
CA ALA A 14 -23.17 -25.48 1.33
C ALA A 14 -22.86 -24.23 2.16
N ALA A 15 -22.01 -24.39 3.18
CA ALA A 15 -21.19 -23.27 3.61
C ALA A 15 -20.40 -22.81 2.38
N THR A 16 -20.80 -21.68 1.80
CA THR A 16 -20.21 -21.15 0.58
C THR A 16 -18.79 -20.69 0.89
N ALA A 17 -17.84 -21.59 0.72
CA ALA A 17 -16.44 -21.23 0.69
C ALA A 17 -16.25 -20.30 -0.52
N VAL A 18 -16.26 -19.00 -0.26
CA VAL A 18 -16.06 -17.96 -1.29
C VAL A 18 -14.59 -18.00 -1.70
N TRP A 19 -14.27 -18.94 -2.59
CA TRP A 19 -12.99 -19.00 -3.27
C TRP A 19 -12.93 -17.80 -4.22
N SER A 20 -12.24 -16.77 -3.77
CA SER A 20 -12.03 -15.54 -4.53
C SER A 20 -11.05 -15.85 -5.67
N GLU A 21 -11.55 -15.86 -6.90
CA GLU A 21 -10.74 -16.17 -8.09
C GLU A 21 -9.53 -15.22 -8.23
N VAL A 22 -8.42 -15.76 -8.73
CA VAL A 22 -7.20 -14.99 -8.98
C VAL A 22 -7.44 -13.99 -10.11
N SER A 23 -7.07 -12.74 -9.88
CA SER A 23 -7.32 -11.62 -10.79
C SER A 23 -6.64 -11.80 -12.15
N PRO A 24 -7.39 -11.71 -13.27
CA PRO A 24 -6.81 -11.71 -14.61
C PRO A 24 -6.25 -10.34 -15.03
N ASP A 25 -6.72 -9.25 -14.40
CA ASP A 25 -6.38 -7.86 -14.72
C ASP A 25 -5.63 -7.12 -13.61
N GLN A 26 -5.10 -7.86 -12.62
CA GLN A 26 -4.41 -7.36 -11.42
C GLN A 26 -5.28 -6.45 -10.51
N THR A 27 -6.59 -6.31 -10.77
CA THR A 27 -7.55 -5.68 -9.85
C THR A 27 -8.00 -6.66 -8.77
N CYS A 28 -8.21 -6.18 -7.55
CA CYS A 28 -8.46 -7.06 -6.40
C CYS A 28 -9.44 -6.45 -5.39
N GLY A 29 -10.06 -7.34 -4.62
CA GLY A 29 -11.02 -6.99 -3.60
C GLY A 29 -12.31 -6.39 -4.14
N VAL A 30 -12.99 -5.66 -3.27
CA VAL A 30 -14.31 -5.07 -3.57
C VAL A 30 -14.27 -3.54 -3.64
N ALA A 31 -13.25 -2.91 -3.07
CA ALA A 31 -13.07 -1.47 -3.07
C ALA A 31 -12.40 -0.96 -4.37
N LYS A 32 -12.75 0.28 -4.77
CA LYS A 32 -12.14 1.03 -5.88
C LYS A 32 -12.05 0.19 -7.16
N ALA A 33 -10.84 -0.08 -7.68
CA ALA A 33 -10.65 -0.82 -8.93
C ALA A 33 -11.12 -2.29 -8.86
N GLY A 34 -11.21 -2.88 -7.66
CA GLY A 34 -11.84 -4.18 -7.45
C GLY A 34 -13.34 -4.18 -7.77
N ASN A 35 -14.01 -3.03 -7.74
CA ASN A 35 -15.40 -2.80 -8.19
C ASN A 35 -16.40 -3.95 -7.83
N ASN A 36 -16.40 -4.36 -6.56
CA ASN A 36 -17.20 -5.48 -6.04
C ASN A 36 -16.98 -6.86 -6.71
N LYS A 37 -15.97 -7.04 -7.57
CA LYS A 37 -15.63 -8.35 -8.18
C LYS A 37 -15.10 -9.35 -7.14
N GLY A 38 -14.34 -8.87 -6.13
CA GLY A 38 -13.84 -9.70 -5.04
C GLY A 38 -12.66 -10.61 -5.39
N TYR A 39 -11.94 -10.35 -6.49
CA TYR A 39 -10.78 -11.16 -6.88
C TYR A 39 -9.64 -11.13 -5.86
N THR A 40 -8.87 -12.22 -5.79
CA THR A 40 -7.58 -12.28 -5.08
C THR A 40 -6.40 -11.97 -5.99
N CYS A 41 -5.28 -11.61 -5.39
CA CYS A 41 -4.03 -11.44 -6.11
C CYS A 41 -3.32 -12.76 -6.41
N PRO A 42 -2.52 -12.85 -7.48
CA PRO A 42 -1.62 -13.98 -7.72
C PRO A 42 -0.43 -13.95 -6.73
N ILE A 43 0.25 -15.09 -6.58
CA ILE A 43 1.31 -15.31 -5.57
C ILE A 43 2.47 -14.30 -5.69
N GLU A 44 2.84 -13.92 -6.92
CA GLU A 44 3.95 -13.01 -7.23
C GLU A 44 3.72 -11.58 -6.70
N ILE A 45 2.47 -11.12 -6.72
CA ILE A 45 2.04 -9.79 -6.27
C ILE A 45 0.90 -9.91 -5.25
N LYS A 46 1.14 -10.77 -4.25
CA LYS A 46 0.18 -11.29 -3.28
C LYS A 46 -0.69 -10.28 -2.52
N CYS A 47 -0.26 -9.02 -2.38
CA CYS A 47 -0.95 -8.05 -1.54
C CYS A 47 -2.02 -7.30 -2.34
N CYS A 48 -3.28 -7.34 -1.87
CA CYS A 48 -4.31 -6.49 -2.44
C CYS A 48 -4.25 -5.08 -1.83
N GLY A 49 -3.77 -4.09 -2.57
CA GLY A 49 -3.65 -2.72 -2.08
C GLY A 49 -5.00 -2.03 -1.83
N GLY A 50 -4.99 -0.97 -1.01
CA GLY A 50 -6.18 -0.15 -0.76
C GLY A 50 -6.70 0.61 -1.99
N SER A 51 -5.92 0.65 -3.07
CA SER A 51 -6.29 1.12 -4.40
C SER A 51 -7.21 0.15 -5.18
N GLY A 52 -7.33 -1.10 -4.73
CA GLY A 52 -7.99 -2.18 -5.47
C GLY A 52 -7.10 -2.83 -6.54
N TYR A 53 -5.77 -2.73 -6.39
CA TYR A 53 -4.78 -3.34 -7.28
C TYR A 53 -3.75 -4.18 -6.51
N CYS A 54 -3.33 -5.28 -7.13
CA CYS A 54 -2.31 -6.18 -6.62
C CYS A 54 -0.90 -5.58 -6.65
N GLY A 55 -0.06 -5.98 -5.69
CA GLY A 55 1.35 -5.60 -5.62
C GLY A 55 2.14 -6.42 -4.60
N ALA A 56 3.45 -6.20 -4.56
CA ALA A 56 4.36 -6.87 -3.62
C ALA A 56 5.18 -5.90 -2.74
N SER A 57 5.11 -4.59 -3.01
CA SER A 57 5.84 -3.55 -2.29
C SER A 57 5.05 -2.98 -1.11
N ASP A 58 5.72 -2.26 -0.22
CA ASP A 58 5.11 -1.55 0.92
C ASP A 58 3.90 -0.68 0.50
N ALA A 59 3.96 -0.04 -0.68
CA ALA A 59 2.87 0.75 -1.26
C ALA A 59 1.58 -0.02 -1.60
N HIS A 60 1.59 -1.36 -1.50
CA HIS A 60 0.41 -2.22 -1.61
C HIS A 60 0.19 -3.09 -0.38
N CYS A 61 1.26 -3.58 0.25
CA CYS A 61 1.20 -4.51 1.38
C CYS A 61 0.93 -3.83 2.73
N LEU A 62 1.16 -2.53 2.89
CA LEU A 62 0.99 -1.90 4.20
C LEU A 62 -0.49 -1.73 4.57
N THR A 63 -0.85 -2.09 5.81
CA THR A 63 -2.20 -1.85 6.35
C THR A 63 -2.56 -0.37 6.38
N THR A 64 -1.56 0.51 6.54
CA THR A 64 -1.70 1.98 6.51
C THR A 64 -2.01 2.55 5.13
N VAL A 65 -1.71 1.84 4.03
CA VAL A 65 -2.18 2.21 2.68
C VAL A 65 -3.51 1.52 2.33
N GLY A 66 -4.17 0.89 3.31
CA GLY A 66 -5.47 0.24 3.17
C GLY A 66 -5.42 -1.16 2.56
N CYS A 67 -4.31 -1.88 2.69
CA CYS A 67 -4.18 -3.27 2.21
C CYS A 67 -5.35 -4.15 2.68
N GLN A 68 -6.00 -4.84 1.74
CA GLN A 68 -7.24 -5.59 1.92
C GLN A 68 -6.94 -7.09 2.12
N ASP A 69 -6.53 -7.49 3.33
CA ASP A 69 -5.94 -8.82 3.59
C ASP A 69 -6.82 -10.01 3.16
N LYS A 70 -8.15 -9.89 3.28
CA LYS A 70 -9.13 -10.89 2.82
C LYS A 70 -9.06 -11.20 1.32
N TYR A 71 -8.51 -10.28 0.52
CA TYR A 71 -8.38 -10.37 -0.93
C TYR A 71 -6.91 -10.42 -1.38
N SER A 72 -5.98 -10.50 -0.43
CA SER A 72 -4.61 -10.91 -0.72
C SER A 72 -4.54 -12.42 -0.98
N ASN A 73 -3.49 -12.89 -1.63
CA ASN A 73 -3.32 -14.33 -1.95
C ASN A 73 -3.22 -15.20 -0.69
N VAL A 74 -2.59 -14.67 0.36
CA VAL A 74 -2.35 -15.35 1.64
C VAL A 74 -2.78 -14.43 2.78
N THR A 75 -3.51 -14.94 3.76
CA THR A 75 -3.85 -14.21 4.99
C THR A 75 -2.57 -13.76 5.72
N GLY A 76 -2.52 -12.50 6.14
CA GLY A 76 -1.31 -11.87 6.69
C GLY A 76 -0.31 -11.39 5.62
N SER A 77 -0.71 -11.30 4.35
CA SER A 77 0.09 -10.58 3.34
C SER A 77 0.11 -9.08 3.61
N CYS A 78 -0.94 -8.54 4.26
CA CYS A 78 -0.96 -7.16 4.69
C CYS A 78 -0.20 -6.97 6.01
N THR A 79 0.83 -6.13 6.00
CA THR A 79 1.74 -5.91 7.15
C THR A 79 1.55 -4.52 7.77
N LYS A 80 1.79 -4.39 9.08
CA LYS A 80 1.94 -3.06 9.70
C LYS A 80 3.31 -2.49 9.27
N PRO A 81 3.43 -1.15 9.08
CA PRO A 81 4.72 -0.49 8.98
C PRO A 81 5.66 -0.90 10.12
N ILE A 82 6.89 -1.26 9.74
CA ILE A 82 7.99 -1.56 10.65
C ILE A 82 8.88 -0.33 10.73
N ASP A 83 9.02 0.18 11.94
CA ASP A 83 9.73 1.40 12.31
C ASP A 83 11.18 1.36 11.78
N GLY A 84 11.57 2.34 10.95
CA GLY A 84 12.90 2.42 10.32
C GLY A 84 13.18 1.39 9.21
N VAL A 85 12.23 0.52 8.87
CA VAL A 85 12.40 -0.55 7.87
C VAL A 85 11.47 -0.38 6.67
N SER A 86 10.18 -0.14 6.89
CA SER A 86 9.19 0.05 5.82
C SER A 86 9.44 1.36 5.07
N ILE A 87 9.45 1.28 3.74
CA ILE A 87 9.66 2.42 2.85
C ILE A 87 8.39 3.26 2.82
N SER A 88 8.56 4.59 2.86
CA SER A 88 7.45 5.53 2.74
C SER A 88 6.69 5.36 1.42
N PRO A 89 5.37 5.09 1.45
CA PRO A 89 4.55 5.01 0.25
C PRO A 89 3.98 6.37 -0.18
N ASP A 90 4.09 7.39 0.68
CA ASP A 90 3.43 8.69 0.54
C ASP A 90 4.39 9.90 0.64
N GLY A 91 5.69 9.64 0.83
CA GLY A 91 6.74 10.65 0.98
C GLY A 91 6.95 11.12 2.41
N THR A 92 6.07 10.83 3.38
CA THR A 92 6.30 11.15 4.80
C THR A 92 7.17 10.12 5.48
N CYS A 93 7.94 10.50 6.51
CA CYS A 93 8.91 9.62 7.15
C CYS A 93 9.04 9.85 8.66
N GLY A 94 9.54 8.85 9.38
CA GLY A 94 9.72 8.92 10.83
C GLY A 94 8.40 9.04 11.61
N PHE A 95 8.51 9.68 12.78
CA PHE A 95 7.44 9.83 13.78
C PHE A 95 7.13 11.29 14.16
N ALA A 96 7.69 12.24 13.41
CA ALA A 96 7.54 13.67 13.67
C ALA A 96 6.76 14.35 12.55
N GLY A 97 6.02 15.41 12.90
CA GLY A 97 5.27 16.19 11.93
C GLY A 97 4.17 15.39 11.23
N VAL A 98 4.26 15.32 9.90
CA VAL A 98 3.37 14.53 9.04
C VAL A 98 3.67 13.02 9.08
N GLY A 99 4.89 12.63 9.45
CA GLY A 99 5.29 11.22 9.58
C GLY A 99 4.71 10.58 10.84
N LYS A 100 3.81 9.61 10.69
CA LYS A 100 3.10 8.95 11.80
C LYS A 100 3.40 7.46 11.95
N HIS A 101 4.09 6.87 10.99
CA HIS A 101 4.21 5.41 10.83
C HIS A 101 5.65 4.88 10.90
N GLY A 102 6.63 5.73 11.22
CA GLY A 102 8.03 5.32 11.36
C GLY A 102 8.73 4.99 10.05
N TYR A 103 8.18 5.38 8.90
CA TYR A 103 8.74 5.04 7.59
C TYR A 103 10.16 5.57 7.40
N LYS A 104 10.96 4.83 6.63
CA LYS A 104 12.22 5.33 6.06
C LYS A 104 12.02 5.82 4.63
N CYS A 105 12.94 6.65 4.16
CA CYS A 105 12.92 7.13 2.78
C CYS A 105 13.56 6.12 1.79
N PRO A 106 13.15 6.12 0.51
CA PRO A 106 13.63 5.16 -0.49
C PRO A 106 15.06 5.46 -0.94
N SER A 107 15.92 4.44 -0.90
CA SER A 107 17.37 4.55 -1.16
C SER A 107 17.77 5.16 -2.51
N GLU A 108 16.88 5.08 -3.50
CA GLU A 108 17.12 5.49 -4.90
C GLU A 108 17.14 7.01 -5.11
N HIS A 109 16.44 7.77 -4.27
CA HIS A 109 16.26 9.23 -4.47
C HIS A 109 16.46 10.06 -3.20
N SER A 110 16.03 9.55 -2.03
CA SER A 110 16.15 10.25 -0.75
C SER A 110 16.47 9.26 0.36
N GLN A 111 17.70 9.27 0.88
CA GLN A 111 18.08 8.45 2.05
C GLN A 111 17.86 9.18 3.38
N CYS A 112 17.79 10.51 3.37
CA CYS A 112 17.48 11.32 4.54
C CYS A 112 15.97 11.43 4.77
N CYS A 113 15.53 11.14 6.00
CA CYS A 113 14.25 11.61 6.51
C CYS A 113 14.43 13.00 7.11
N SER A 114 14.03 14.02 6.37
CA SER A 114 14.29 15.43 6.71
C SER A 114 13.05 16.05 7.34
N VAL A 115 13.19 16.89 8.36
CA VAL A 115 12.13 17.86 8.68
C VAL A 115 12.15 18.97 7.63
N ALA A 116 11.33 18.82 6.59
CA ALA A 116 11.04 19.93 5.70
C ALA A 116 10.31 21.01 6.50
N TYR A 117 10.78 22.23 6.30
CA TYR A 117 10.27 23.42 6.95
C TYR A 117 9.86 24.37 5.83
N VAL A 118 8.56 24.65 5.70
CA VAL A 118 7.97 25.31 4.53
C VAL A 118 8.25 26.82 4.52
N ILE A 119 9.46 27.22 4.11
CA ILE A 119 9.77 28.63 3.80
C ILE A 119 10.07 28.84 2.31
N SER A 120 9.56 29.97 1.80
CA SER A 120 9.55 30.40 0.41
C SER A 120 10.91 30.86 -0.15
N SER A 121 12.02 30.15 0.12
CA SER A 121 13.35 30.55 -0.35
C SER A 121 14.29 29.37 -0.58
N LEU A 122 14.69 29.19 -1.83
CA LEU A 122 15.51 28.07 -2.32
C LEU A 122 17.01 28.30 -2.08
N THR A 123 17.68 27.40 -1.36
CA THR A 123 19.15 27.26 -1.44
C THR A 123 19.55 25.77 -1.37
N PHE A 124 20.21 25.27 -2.41
CA PHE A 124 20.64 23.88 -2.54
C PHE A 124 22.02 23.62 -1.90
N SER A 125 22.19 22.49 -1.20
CA SER A 125 23.49 21.81 -1.03
C SER A 125 23.33 20.34 -0.63
N PRO A 126 24.29 19.45 -0.96
CA PRO A 126 23.95 18.11 -1.43
C PRO A 126 23.93 16.99 -0.38
N LEU A 127 24.18 17.24 0.90
CA LEU A 127 24.46 16.15 1.87
C LEU A 127 23.91 16.34 3.31
N CYS A 128 22.72 16.94 3.45
CA CYS A 128 21.82 16.78 4.61
C CYS A 128 22.21 17.50 5.94
N LEU A 129 22.00 18.84 5.98
CA LEU A 129 22.05 19.78 7.12
C LEU A 129 21.13 21.00 6.79
N LEU A 130 20.51 21.81 7.68
CA LEU A 130 20.43 21.88 9.16
C LEU A 130 19.17 22.66 9.64
N VAL A 131 18.77 22.44 10.90
CA VAL A 131 17.91 23.22 11.85
C VAL A 131 17.49 24.68 11.50
N SER A 132 16.20 25.06 11.71
CA SER A 132 15.77 26.25 12.52
C SER A 132 14.25 26.49 12.72
N ARG A 133 13.87 26.89 13.94
CA ARG A 133 12.66 27.64 14.42
C ARG A 133 11.26 27.42 13.77
N VAL A 134 10.55 26.45 14.34
CA VAL A 134 9.08 26.30 14.60
C VAL A 134 8.07 27.29 13.95
N GLU A 135 7.17 26.72 13.15
CA GLU A 135 5.71 26.93 13.22
C GLU A 135 4.93 25.68 12.74
N GLU A 136 5.38 25.02 11.65
CA GLU A 136 5.02 23.61 11.36
C GLU A 136 6.24 22.84 10.84
N SER A 137 6.47 21.62 11.35
CA SER A 137 7.62 20.79 11.00
C SER A 137 7.13 19.51 10.32
N GLN A 138 7.52 19.25 9.07
CA GLN A 138 7.01 18.12 8.27
C GLN A 138 8.12 17.12 7.94
N SER A 139 8.12 15.93 8.55
CA SER A 139 9.12 14.89 8.21
C SER A 139 8.81 14.20 6.88
N ILE A 140 9.63 14.48 5.86
CA ILE A 140 9.48 13.97 4.49
C ILE A 140 10.80 13.48 3.87
N CYS A 141 10.62 12.74 2.79
CA CYS A 141 11.61 12.31 1.80
C CYS A 141 11.63 13.25 0.58
#